data_AF-A0A844XZT0-F1
#
_entry.id   AF-A0A844XZT0-F1
#
_cell.length_a   1.000
_cell.length_b   1.000
_cell.length_c   1.000
_cell.angle_alpha   90.00
_cell.angle_beta   90.00
_cell.angle_gamma   90.00
#
_symmetry.space_group_name_H-M   'P 1'
#
loop_
_entity.id
_entity.type
_entity.pdbx_description
1 polymer ?
#
loop_
_entity_poly.entity_id
_entity_poly.type
_entity_poly.pdbx_seq_one_letter_code
_entity_poly.pdbx_strand_id
1 'polypeptide(L)'
;MDWSLFFLGLLFVFGSLPGILRPDKDVQSVEGWQGRLQELKEGADEAYFEERRQLEAYPPPAHATAKKVRVLSMMGIVCGIFLLIMAFFS
;
A
#
# COMPACT_ATOMS: atom_id res chain seq x y z
N MET A 1 -0.17 6.51 -33.96
CA MET A 1 -0.79 5.98 -32.74
C MET A 1 -0.08 4.69 -32.38
N ASP A 2 0.82 4.78 -31.40
CA ASP A 2 1.58 3.64 -30.92
C ASP A 2 0.74 2.79 -29.96
N TRP A 3 0.29 1.64 -30.45
CA TRP A 3 -0.54 0.71 -29.70
C TRP A 3 0.19 0.10 -28.49
N SER A 4 1.52 -0.02 -28.53
CA SER A 4 2.29 -0.60 -27.43
C SER A 4 2.29 0.31 -26.20
N LEU A 5 2.53 1.62 -26.42
CA LEU A 5 2.45 2.66 -25.39
C LEU A 5 1.02 2.82 -24.87
N PHE A 6 0.02 2.66 -25.75
CA PHE A 6 -1.39 2.70 -25.35
C PHE A 6 -1.73 1.58 -24.36
N PHE A 7 -1.39 0.32 -24.67
CA PHE A 7 -1.65 -0.81 -23.76
C PHE A 7 -0.84 -0.73 -22.46
N LEU A 8 0.40 -0.26 -22.53
CA LEU A 8 1.24 -0.06 -21.34
C LEU A 8 0.65 1.01 -20.41
N GLY A 9 0.21 2.14 -20.97
CA GLY A 9 -0.47 3.19 -20.21
C GLY A 9 -1.74 2.70 -19.55
N LEU A 10 -2.55 1.91 -20.27
CA LEU A 10 -3.73 1.25 -19.74
C LEU A 10 -3.38 0.34 -18.55
N LEU A 11 -2.37 -0.53 -18.70
CA LEU A 11 -1.95 -1.44 -17.63
C LEU A 11 -1.50 -0.69 -16.37
N PHE A 12 -0.79 0.43 -16.52
CA PHE A 12 -0.40 1.30 -15.41
C PHE A 12 -1.61 1.92 -14.69
N VAL A 13 -2.60 2.43 -15.44
CA VAL A 13 -3.82 3.00 -14.86
C VAL A 13 -4.62 1.93 -14.13
N PHE A 14 -4.91 0.80 -14.78
CA PHE A 14 -5.72 -0.27 -14.19
C PHE A 14 -5.02 -0.98 -13.04
N GLY A 15 -3.71 -1.18 -13.11
CA GLY A 15 -2.92 -1.76 -12.02
C GLY A 15 -2.82 -0.85 -10.80
N SER A 16 -2.96 0.46 -10.97
CA SER A 16 -2.88 1.45 -9.88
C SER A 16 -4.22 1.75 -9.20
N LEU A 17 -5.36 1.47 -9.87
CA LEU A 17 -6.70 1.61 -9.29
C LEU A 17 -6.91 0.89 -7.93
N PRO A 18 -6.50 -0.37 -7.73
CA PRO A 18 -6.74 -1.08 -6.47
C PRO A 18 -6.09 -0.40 -5.25
N GLY A 19 -4.94 0.27 -5.42
CA GLY A 19 -4.28 0.97 -4.33
C GLY A 19 -4.95 2.30 -3.91
N ILE A 20 -5.91 2.80 -4.71
CA ILE A 20 -6.78 3.92 -4.33
C ILE A 20 -8.09 3.41 -3.71
N LEU A 21 -8.69 2.37 -4.30
CA LEU A 21 -10.01 1.85 -3.90
C LEU A 21 -9.99 1.00 -2.63
N ARG A 22 -8.89 0.27 -2.36
CA ARG A 22 -8.79 -0.62 -1.19
C ARG A 22 -7.42 -0.54 -0.51
N PRO A 23 -6.99 0.65 -0.02
CA PRO A 23 -5.79 0.73 0.80
C PRO A 23 -5.97 0.07 2.17
N ASP A 24 -7.22 -0.10 2.63
CA ASP A 24 -7.52 -0.45 4.02
C ASP A 24 -7.18 -1.90 4.38
N LYS A 25 -7.16 -2.82 3.40
CA LYS A 25 -6.82 -4.23 3.67
C LYS A 25 -5.38 -4.42 4.14
N ASP A 26 -4.45 -3.65 3.60
CA ASP A 26 -3.04 -3.72 4.00
C ASP A 26 -2.76 -2.89 5.27
N VAL A 27 -3.55 -1.85 5.51
CA VAL A 27 -3.25 -0.82 6.53
C VAL A 27 -3.88 -1.14 7.88
N GLN A 28 -5.07 -1.77 7.89
CA GLN A 28 -5.68 -2.28 9.12
C GLN A 28 -4.77 -3.30 9.84
N SER A 29 -3.93 -4.03 9.08
CA SER A 29 -2.96 -4.96 9.66
C SER A 29 -1.83 -4.24 10.42
N VAL A 30 -1.39 -3.08 9.94
CA VAL A 30 -0.29 -2.30 10.52
C VAL A 30 -0.79 -1.47 11.71
N GLU A 31 -1.93 -0.78 11.56
CA GLU A 31 -2.50 0.05 12.63
C GLU A 31 -3.00 -0.81 13.80
N GLY A 32 -3.62 -1.96 13.52
CA GLY A 32 -4.01 -2.93 14.56
C GLY A 32 -2.81 -3.53 15.29
N TRP A 33 -1.72 -3.84 14.56
CA TRP A 33 -0.46 -4.30 15.14
C TRP A 33 0.16 -3.25 16.05
N GLN A 34 0.23 -1.98 15.61
CA GLN A 34 0.77 -0.87 16.40
C GLN A 34 -0.06 -0.61 17.66
N GLY A 35 -1.40 -0.61 17.55
CA GLY A 35 -2.30 -0.42 18.68
C GLY A 35 -2.14 -1.51 19.74
N ARG A 36 -2.07 -2.79 19.33
CA ARG A 36 -1.82 -3.91 20.25
C ARG A 36 -0.46 -3.83 20.93
N LEU A 37 0.58 -3.45 20.19
CA LEU A 37 1.93 -3.30 20.76
C LEU A 37 1.99 -2.15 21.78
N GLN A 38 1.20 -1.10 21.56
CA GLN A 38 1.07 0.01 22.52
C GLN A 38 0.28 -0.40 23.77
N GLU A 39 -0.84 -1.10 23.62
CA GLU A 39 -1.61 -1.66 24.75
C GLU A 39 -0.75 -2.59 25.63
N LEU A 40 0.06 -3.44 25.01
CA LEU A 40 0.98 -4.35 25.71
C LEU A 40 2.05 -3.59 26.51
N LYS A 41 2.58 -2.49 25.92
CA LYS A 41 3.58 -1.63 26.55
C LYS A 41 3.03 -0.80 27.71
N GLU A 42 1.74 -0.48 27.71
CA GLU A 42 1.11 0.38 28.73
C GLU A 42 0.63 -0.37 29.99
N GLY A 43 0.60 -1.71 30.00
CA GLY A 43 0.30 -2.43 31.25
C GLY A 43 -0.08 -3.92 31.18
N ALA A 44 0.05 -4.58 30.02
CA ALA A 44 -0.35 -5.98 29.86
C ALA A 44 0.84 -6.96 29.71
N ASP A 45 2.04 -6.55 30.14
CA ASP A 45 3.33 -7.21 29.82
C ASP A 45 3.47 -8.63 30.44
N GLU A 46 2.87 -8.92 31.60
CA GLU A 46 3.06 -10.22 32.28
C GLU A 46 2.14 -11.35 31.77
N ALA A 47 0.93 -11.03 31.31
CA ALA A 47 -0.03 -12.03 30.82
C ALA A 47 0.11 -12.35 29.33
N TYR A 48 0.79 -11.47 28.56
CA TYR A 48 0.81 -11.52 27.09
C TYR A 48 2.23 -11.42 26.50
N PHE A 49 3.25 -11.81 27.28
CA PHE A 49 4.66 -11.78 26.87
C PHE A 49 4.93 -12.58 25.58
N GLU A 50 4.30 -13.75 25.42
CA GLU A 50 4.43 -14.57 24.20
C GLU A 50 3.79 -13.89 22.98
N GLU A 51 2.66 -13.21 23.16
CA GLU A 51 1.96 -12.48 22.10
C GLU A 51 2.79 -11.28 21.63
N ARG A 52 3.38 -10.54 22.57
CA ARG A 52 4.34 -9.47 22.27
C ARG A 52 5.54 -9.97 21.46
N ARG A 53 6.12 -11.10 21.86
CA ARG A 53 7.28 -11.70 21.17
C ARG A 53 6.94 -12.11 19.74
N GLN A 54 5.73 -12.63 19.50
CA GLN A 54 5.26 -12.96 18.15
C GLN A 54 5.03 -11.73 17.29
N LEU A 55 4.45 -10.66 17.88
CA LEU A 55 4.24 -9.39 17.20
C LEU A 55 5.58 -8.73 16.82
N GLU A 56 6.57 -8.75 17.71
CA GLU A 56 7.91 -8.21 17.45
C GLU A 56 8.72 -9.06 16.44
N ALA A 57 8.50 -10.38 16.39
CA ALA A 57 9.21 -11.28 15.47
C ALA A 57 8.78 -11.13 14.00
N TYR A 58 7.51 -10.74 13.76
CA TYR A 58 6.95 -10.57 12.42
C TYR A 58 6.28 -9.20 12.28
N PRO A 59 7.06 -8.10 12.24
CA PRO A 59 6.50 -6.78 12.02
C PRO A 59 5.88 -6.74 10.61
N PRO A 60 4.66 -6.18 10.47
CA PRO A 60 4.11 -5.94 9.15
C PRO A 60 4.99 -4.92 8.40
N PRO A 61 5.00 -4.93 7.06
CA PRO A 61 5.87 -4.05 6.29
C PRO A 61 5.57 -2.59 6.63
N ALA A 62 6.50 -1.93 7.35
CA ALA A 62 6.39 -0.56 7.86
C ALA A 62 6.18 0.51 6.75
N HIS A 63 6.28 0.10 5.49
CA HIS A 63 6.12 0.94 4.31
C HIS A 63 4.68 0.94 3.75
N ALA A 64 3.84 -0.02 4.16
CA ALA A 64 2.47 -0.20 3.70
C ALA A 64 1.48 0.68 4.49
N THR A 65 1.75 1.98 4.56
CA THR A 65 0.77 2.95 5.10
C THR A 65 -0.22 3.33 4.01
N ALA A 66 -1.50 3.54 4.33
CA ALA A 66 -2.55 3.91 3.36
C ALA A 66 -2.12 5.11 2.50
N LYS A 67 -1.47 6.08 3.16
CA LYS A 67 -0.95 7.28 2.52
C LYS A 67 0.12 6.97 1.46
N LYS A 68 1.06 6.06 1.74
CA LYS A 68 2.13 5.68 0.81
C LYS A 68 1.59 4.87 -0.37
N VAL A 69 0.69 3.92 -0.10
CA VAL A 69 0.02 3.13 -1.14
C VAL A 69 -0.80 4.02 -2.07
N ARG A 70 -1.55 4.98 -1.53
CA ARG A 70 -2.28 5.98 -2.32
C ARG A 70 -1.35 6.86 -3.15
N VAL A 71 -0.24 7.35 -2.57
CA VAL A 71 0.73 8.19 -3.30
C VAL A 71 1.37 7.41 -4.45
N LEU A 72 1.81 6.18 -4.22
CA LEU A 72 2.37 5.32 -5.26
C LEU A 72 1.36 5.05 -6.38
N SER A 73 0.11 4.79 -6.01
CA SER A 73 -0.99 4.57 -6.96
C SER A 73 -1.30 5.83 -7.78
N MET A 74 -1.31 7.01 -7.15
CA MET A 74 -1.47 8.28 -7.87
C MET A 74 -0.33 8.50 -8.86
N MET A 75 0.92 8.22 -8.47
CA MET A 75 2.07 8.32 -9.39
C MET A 75 1.92 7.36 -10.58
N GLY A 76 1.47 6.13 -10.33
CA GLY A 76 1.21 5.14 -11.38
C GLY A 76 0.12 5.58 -12.35
N ILE A 77 -0.96 6.20 -11.87
CA ILE A 77 -2.03 6.75 -12.72
C ILE A 77 -1.53 7.93 -13.55
N VAL A 78 -0.79 8.87 -12.94
CA VAL A 78 -0.21 10.02 -13.66
C VAL A 78 0.74 9.54 -14.76
N CYS A 79 1.59 8.55 -14.46
CA CYS A 79 2.48 7.95 -15.44
C CYS A 79 1.70 7.25 -16.57
N GLY A 80 0.67 6.48 -16.23
CA GLY A 80 -0.20 5.83 -17.22
C GLY A 80 -0.92 6.82 -18.13
N ILE A 81 -1.45 7.92 -17.59
CA ILE A 81 -2.08 9.00 -18.39
C ILE A 81 -1.05 9.65 -19.32
N PHE A 82 0.15 9.94 -18.83
CA PHE A 82 1.22 10.50 -19.66
C PHE A 82 1.60 9.57 -20.82
N LEU A 83 1.69 8.26 -20.57
CA LEU A 83 1.94 7.26 -21.61
C LEU A 83 0.80 7.19 -22.63
N LEU A 84 -0.46 7.29 -22.20
CA LEU A 84 -1.61 7.34 -23.11
C LEU A 84 -1.57 8.58 -24.01
N ILE A 85 -1.21 9.75 -23.46
CA ILE A 85 -1.05 10.98 -24.24
C ILE A 85 0.06 10.80 -25.28
N MET A 86 1.24 10.32 -24.86
CA MET A 86 2.36 10.06 -25.78
C MET A 86 2.00 9.05 -26.88
N ALA A 87 1.19 8.04 -26.58
CA ALA A 87 0.72 7.05 -27.56
C ALA A 87 -0.13 7.68 -28.68
N PHE A 88 -0.84 8.78 -28.42
CA PHE A 88 -1.62 9.50 -29.43
C PHE A 88 -0.74 10.40 -30.32
N PHE A 89 0.33 10.97 -29.75
CA PHE A 89 1.26 11.86 -30.47
C PHE A 89 2.38 11.11 -31.19
N SER A 90 2.60 9.83 -30.86
CA SER A 90 3.51 8.91 -31.56
C SER A 90 2.78 8.09 -32.61
#